data_AF-A0A1G3KH37-F1
#
_entry.id   AF-A0A1G3KH37-F1
#
_cell.length_a   1.000
_cell.length_b   1.000
_cell.length_c   1.000
_cell.angle_alpha   90.00
_cell.angle_beta   90.00
_cell.angle_gamma   90.00
#
_symmetry.space_group_name_H-M   'P 1'
#
loop_
_entity.id
_entity.type
_entity.pdbx_description
1 polymer ?
#
loop_
_entity_poly.entity_id
_entity_poly.type
_entity_poly.pdbx_seq_one_letter_code
_entity_poly.pdbx_strand_id
1 'polypeptide(L)'
;MSSPEAAPASSVPPDKRQPRQSRLVKGALACSRLGRFDVTIRNVSETGIGGQAPAALNIGERITIFLPGHDPMLGTVRWVVDRRFGIETDRTIDTSLLRAAHGGSVPTTHAVADGFQIIPPPTAPVRRPGLALGAAQPGHFGRSVWMSKRE
;
A
#
# COMPACT_ATOMS: atom_id res chain seq x y z
N MET A 1 -23.78 -30.67 49.14
CA MET A 1 -24.16 -30.12 47.83
C MET A 1 -23.04 -29.19 47.40
N SER A 2 -22.00 -29.73 46.75
CA SER A 2 -20.82 -28.97 46.32
C SER A 2 -20.97 -28.66 44.84
N SER A 3 -21.16 -27.39 44.51
CA SER A 3 -21.07 -26.90 43.13
C SER A 3 -19.58 -26.81 42.74
N PRO A 4 -19.16 -27.30 41.56
CA PRO A 4 -17.84 -26.98 41.05
C PRO A 4 -17.88 -25.58 40.42
N GLU A 5 -17.17 -24.64 41.04
CA GLU A 5 -16.90 -23.31 40.50
C GLU A 5 -16.05 -23.46 39.22
N ALA A 6 -16.59 -22.97 38.10
CA ALA A 6 -15.94 -23.05 36.80
C ALA A 6 -14.63 -22.25 36.81
N ALA A 7 -13.53 -22.89 36.42
CA ALA A 7 -12.24 -22.24 36.22
C ALA A 7 -12.38 -21.07 35.21
N PRO A 8 -11.82 -19.88 35.51
CA PRO A 8 -11.93 -18.74 34.60
C PRO A 8 -11.15 -19.02 33.31
N ALA A 9 -11.78 -18.68 32.18
CA ALA A 9 -11.22 -18.77 30.84
C ALA A 9 -9.84 -18.08 30.76
N SER A 10 -8.87 -18.77 30.16
CA SER A 10 -7.51 -18.28 29.96
C SER A 10 -7.49 -16.87 29.34
N SER A 11 -6.89 -15.93 30.07
CA SER A 11 -6.51 -14.62 29.56
C SER A 11 -5.29 -14.76 28.64
N VAL A 12 -5.52 -15.05 27.36
CA VAL A 12 -4.46 -14.91 26.35
C VAL A 12 -4.07 -13.42 26.31
N PRO A 13 -2.80 -13.06 26.58
CA PRO A 13 -2.38 -11.67 26.57
C PRO A 13 -2.64 -11.06 25.18
N PRO A 14 -2.96 -9.76 25.09
CA PRO A 14 -3.19 -9.11 23.81
C PRO A 14 -1.89 -9.15 23.01
N ASP A 15 -1.84 -10.04 22.03
CA ASP A 15 -0.74 -10.12 21.09
C ASP A 15 -0.56 -8.74 20.45
N LYS A 16 0.58 -8.09 20.71
CA LYS A 16 0.88 -6.74 20.25
C LYS A 16 0.96 -6.79 18.73
N ARG A 17 -0.18 -6.55 18.07
CA ARG A 17 -0.26 -6.44 16.62
C ARG A 17 0.80 -5.43 16.15
N GLN A 18 1.77 -5.91 15.38
CA GLN A 18 2.83 -5.07 14.85
C GLN A 18 2.25 -3.89 14.04
N PRO A 19 2.92 -2.72 14.05
CA PRO A 19 2.47 -1.56 13.30
C PRO A 19 2.38 -1.88 11.80
N ARG A 20 1.19 -1.69 11.22
CA ARG A 20 0.94 -1.94 9.79
C ARG A 20 1.04 -0.64 9.02
N GLN A 21 1.80 -0.66 7.92
CA GLN A 21 1.83 0.46 6.98
C GLN A 21 0.71 0.24 5.94
N SER A 22 -0.22 1.20 5.85
CA SER A 22 -1.24 1.22 4.80
C SER A 22 -0.59 1.61 3.47
N ARG A 23 -0.62 0.70 2.49
CA ARG A 23 -0.05 0.88 1.15
C ARG A 23 -0.81 0.11 0.11
N LEU A 24 -0.97 0.71 -1.06
CA LEU A 24 -1.52 0.04 -2.23
C LEU A 24 -0.37 -0.54 -3.08
N VAL A 25 -0.17 -1.86 -3.00
CA VAL A 25 0.87 -2.58 -3.76
C VAL A 25 0.21 -3.59 -4.68
N LYS A 26 0.61 -3.63 -5.97
CA LYS A 26 0.26 -4.76 -6.84
C LYS A 26 1.23 -5.90 -6.57
N GLY A 27 0.70 -7.06 -6.21
CA GLY A 27 1.46 -8.29 -6.03
C GLY A 27 0.79 -9.44 -6.77
N ALA A 28 1.38 -10.63 -6.69
CA ALA A 28 0.74 -11.85 -7.16
C ALA A 28 0.78 -12.92 -6.08
N LEU A 29 -0.24 -13.78 -6.07
CA LEU A 29 -0.30 -14.98 -5.24
C LEU A 29 -0.36 -16.20 -6.16
N ALA A 30 0.17 -17.33 -5.70
CA ALA A 30 -0.03 -18.61 -6.36
C ALA A 30 -0.45 -19.69 -5.36
N CYS A 31 -1.49 -20.45 -5.72
CA CYS A 31 -1.90 -21.65 -5.02
C CYS A 31 -2.28 -22.75 -6.01
N SER A 32 -2.34 -24.00 -5.54
CA SER A 32 -2.65 -25.16 -6.39
C SER A 32 -4.03 -25.08 -7.05
N ARG A 33 -5.00 -24.47 -6.36
CA ARG A 33 -6.41 -24.41 -6.81
C ARG A 33 -6.66 -23.34 -7.88
N LEU A 34 -6.04 -22.18 -7.75
CA LEU A 34 -6.30 -21.01 -8.59
C LEU A 34 -5.15 -20.67 -9.54
N GLY A 35 -4.04 -21.40 -9.46
CA GLY A 35 -2.82 -21.03 -10.15
C GLY A 35 -2.28 -19.70 -9.62
N ARG A 36 -1.60 -18.95 -10.50
CA ARG A 36 -1.05 -17.62 -10.18
C ARG A 36 -2.01 -16.51 -10.61
N PHE A 37 -2.28 -15.57 -9.70
CA PHE A 37 -3.19 -14.45 -9.96
C PHE A 37 -2.72 -13.16 -9.27
N ASP A 38 -3.07 -12.03 -9.86
CA ASP A 38 -2.74 -10.71 -9.33
C ASP A 38 -3.65 -10.34 -8.14
N VAL A 39 -3.07 -9.64 -7.17
CA VAL A 39 -3.77 -9.15 -5.98
C VAL A 39 -3.41 -7.71 -5.68
N THR A 40 -4.31 -7.03 -4.98
CA THR A 40 -4.05 -5.70 -4.43
C THR A 40 -3.78 -5.82 -2.94
N ILE A 41 -2.57 -5.51 -2.52
CA ILE A 41 -2.18 -5.47 -1.11
C ILE A 41 -2.47 -4.07 -0.59
N ARG A 42 -3.07 -3.99 0.60
CA ARG A 42 -3.51 -2.75 1.27
C ARG A 42 -2.75 -2.45 2.55
N ASN A 43 -2.33 -3.49 3.27
CA ASN A 43 -1.64 -3.38 4.55
C ASN A 43 -0.44 -4.32 4.53
N VAL A 44 0.72 -3.82 4.94
CA VAL A 44 1.94 -4.64 5.07
C VAL A 44 2.55 -4.40 6.45
N SER A 45 2.93 -5.49 7.10
CA SER A 45 3.80 -5.51 8.28
C SER A 45 5.00 -6.42 8.00
N GLU A 46 5.96 -6.47 8.92
CA GLU A 46 7.14 -7.33 8.80
C GLU A 46 6.77 -8.82 8.66
N THR A 47 5.69 -9.26 9.31
CA THR A 47 5.28 -10.68 9.35
C THR A 47 4.03 -11.00 8.53
N GLY A 48 3.51 -10.05 7.73
CA GLY A 48 2.26 -10.33 7.04
C GLY A 48 1.74 -9.25 6.12
N ILE A 49 0.79 -9.67 5.28
CA ILE A 49 0.12 -8.83 4.29
C ILE A 49 -1.39 -8.96 4.41
N GLY A 50 -2.09 -7.86 4.18
CA GLY A 50 -3.53 -7.81 4.05
C GLY A 50 -3.92 -7.18 2.72
N GLY A 51 -4.84 -7.79 2.01
CA GLY A 51 -5.16 -7.38 0.64
C GLY A 51 -6.53 -7.86 0.16
N GLN A 52 -6.72 -7.77 -1.15
CA GLN A 52 -7.90 -8.21 -1.87
C GLN A 52 -7.48 -9.01 -3.11
N ALA A 53 -8.14 -10.15 -3.30
CA ALA A 53 -7.93 -11.08 -4.42
C ALA A 53 -9.15 -11.09 -5.36
N PRO A 54 -9.02 -11.59 -6.61
CA PRO A 54 -10.14 -11.77 -7.52
C PRO A 54 -11.15 -12.84 -7.04
N ALA A 55 -10.67 -13.83 -6.30
CA ALA A 55 -11.47 -14.91 -5.70
C ALA A 55 -11.17 -15.08 -4.21
N ALA A 56 -12.11 -15.69 -3.48
CA ALA A 56 -11.90 -16.01 -2.06
C ALA A 56 -10.80 -17.08 -1.89
N LEU A 57 -9.96 -16.87 -0.89
CA LEU A 57 -8.94 -17.82 -0.47
C LEU A 57 -9.49 -18.71 0.65
N ASN A 58 -8.85 -19.84 0.93
CA ASN A 58 -9.22 -20.69 2.05
C ASN A 58 -8.35 -20.35 3.28
N ILE A 59 -8.97 -20.27 4.46
CA ILE A 59 -8.21 -20.11 5.71
C ILE A 59 -7.32 -21.33 5.93
N GLY A 60 -6.06 -21.11 6.32
CA GLY A 60 -5.05 -22.15 6.47
C GLY A 60 -4.35 -22.55 5.15
N GLU A 61 -4.78 -22.01 4.01
CA GLU A 61 -4.18 -22.32 2.71
C GLU A 61 -2.72 -21.83 2.65
N ARG A 62 -1.83 -22.70 2.16
CA ARG A 62 -0.44 -22.35 1.86
C ARG A 62 -0.35 -21.71 0.50
N ILE A 63 0.13 -20.48 0.45
CA ILE A 63 0.20 -19.66 -0.76
C ILE A 63 1.63 -19.17 -0.97
N THR A 64 2.06 -19.17 -2.23
CA THR A 64 3.30 -18.49 -2.62
C THR A 64 3.00 -17.03 -2.94
N ILE A 65 3.77 -16.13 -2.38
CA ILE A 65 3.59 -14.68 -2.43
C ILE A 65 4.72 -14.10 -3.27
N PHE A 66 4.36 -13.31 -4.27
CA PHE A 66 5.28 -12.56 -5.12
C PHE A 66 5.10 -11.07 -4.84
N LEU A 67 6.03 -10.50 -4.07
CA LEU A 67 6.06 -9.07 -3.77
C LEU A 67 7.14 -8.37 -4.62
N PRO A 68 6.91 -7.12 -5.06
CA PRO A 68 7.95 -6.36 -5.74
C PRO A 68 9.21 -6.23 -4.89
N GLY A 69 10.37 -6.49 -5.49
CA GLY A 69 11.68 -6.40 -4.82
C GLY A 69 11.96 -7.50 -3.79
N HIS A 70 11.13 -8.53 -3.68
CA HIS A 70 11.36 -9.67 -2.79
C HIS A 70 11.40 -10.97 -3.57
N ASP A 71 12.17 -11.93 -3.06
CA ASP A 71 12.09 -13.31 -3.54
C ASP A 71 10.71 -13.91 -3.20
N PRO A 72 10.21 -14.84 -4.03
CA PRO A 72 8.98 -15.57 -3.73
C PRO A 72 9.07 -16.24 -2.36
N MET A 73 8.02 -16.07 -1.55
CA MET A 73 7.97 -16.64 -0.21
C MET A 73 6.64 -17.32 0.07
N LEU A 74 6.66 -18.31 0.96
CA LEU A 74 5.44 -18.96 1.41
C LEU A 74 4.77 -18.15 2.53
N GLY A 75 3.46 -18.29 2.61
CA GLY A 75 2.67 -17.80 3.73
C GLY A 75 1.41 -18.62 3.94
N THR A 76 0.75 -18.35 5.07
CA THR A 76 -0.49 -19.00 5.47
C THR A 76 -1.61 -17.99 5.54
N VAL A 77 -2.73 -18.27 4.88
CA VAL A 77 -3.94 -17.43 4.99
C VAL A 77 -4.49 -17.54 6.41
N ARG A 78 -4.55 -16.43 7.15
CA ARG A 78 -5.02 -16.38 8.55
C ARG A 78 -6.47 -15.95 8.70
N TRP A 79 -6.98 -15.16 7.76
CA TRP A 79 -8.39 -14.78 7.75
C TRP A 79 -8.82 -14.41 6.33
N VAL A 80 -10.12 -14.58 6.06
CA VAL A 80 -10.76 -14.19 4.80
C VAL A 80 -12.13 -13.58 5.13
N VAL A 81 -12.43 -12.45 4.51
CA VAL A 81 -13.75 -11.81 4.55
C VAL A 81 -14.08 -11.42 3.11
N ASP A 82 -15.06 -12.09 2.51
CA ASP A 82 -15.36 -12.03 1.08
C ASP A 82 -14.13 -12.31 0.21
N ARG A 83 -13.61 -11.28 -0.45
CA ARG A 83 -12.40 -11.30 -1.28
C ARG A 83 -11.18 -10.68 -0.59
N ARG A 84 -11.34 -10.22 0.65
CA ARG A 84 -10.26 -9.67 1.46
C ARG A 84 -9.61 -10.79 2.25
N PHE A 85 -8.31 -10.69 2.43
CA PHE A 85 -7.54 -11.69 3.13
C PHE A 85 -6.47 -11.05 4.00
N GLY A 86 -6.00 -11.83 4.98
CA GLY A 86 -4.72 -11.60 5.61
C GLY A 86 -3.88 -12.88 5.57
N ILE A 87 -2.63 -12.72 5.18
CA ILE A 87 -1.64 -13.79 5.11
C ILE A 87 -0.51 -13.46 6.07
N GLU A 88 -0.13 -14.44 6.86
CA GLU A 88 1.13 -14.42 7.61
C GLU A 88 2.24 -14.99 6.74
N THR A 89 3.37 -14.31 6.68
CA THR A 89 4.51 -14.73 5.86
C THR A 89 5.50 -15.53 6.67
N ASP A 90 6.09 -16.56 6.05
CA ASP A 90 7.12 -17.38 6.69
C ASP A 90 8.47 -16.66 6.79
N ARG A 91 8.64 -15.58 6.02
CA ARG A 91 9.82 -14.71 6.02
C ARG A 91 9.42 -13.29 6.35
N THR A 92 10.38 -12.53 6.88
CA THR A 92 10.22 -11.11 7.15
C THR A 92 10.12 -10.32 5.83
N ILE A 93 9.25 -9.31 5.81
CA ILE A 93 9.05 -8.40 4.69
C ILE A 93 9.78 -7.10 4.98
N ASP A 94 10.70 -6.72 4.11
CA ASP A 94 11.30 -5.40 4.16
C ASP A 94 10.38 -4.37 3.49
N THR A 95 9.65 -3.64 4.34
CA THR A 95 8.74 -2.59 3.86
C THR A 95 9.43 -1.45 3.11
N SER A 96 10.76 -1.30 3.20
CA SER A 96 11.52 -0.29 2.46
C SER A 96 11.66 -0.65 0.99
N LEU A 97 11.89 -1.92 0.65
CA LEU A 97 11.99 -2.42 -0.73
C LEU A 97 10.68 -2.21 -1.50
N LEU A 98 9.54 -2.36 -0.81
CA LEU A 98 8.24 -2.04 -1.40
C LEU A 98 8.13 -0.57 -1.81
N ARG A 99 8.73 0.38 -1.08
CA ARG A 99 8.72 1.81 -1.46
C ARG A 99 9.49 2.03 -2.75
N ALA A 100 10.69 1.44 -2.84
CA ALA A 100 11.56 1.59 -4.00
C ALA A 100 10.90 1.05 -5.27
N ALA A 101 10.21 -0.08 -5.19
CA ALA A 101 9.49 -0.67 -6.30
C ALA A 101 8.30 0.18 -6.80
N HIS A 102 7.71 1.04 -5.95
CA HIS A 102 6.65 1.97 -6.35
C HIS A 102 7.16 3.32 -6.88
N GLY A 103 8.41 3.68 -6.57
CA GLY A 103 9.06 4.87 -7.13
C GLY A 103 9.66 4.66 -8.52
N GLY A 104 9.76 3.41 -8.97
CA GLY A 104 10.14 3.05 -10.33
C GLY A 104 8.96 3.25 -11.28
N SER A 105 9.20 3.98 -12.37
CA SER A 105 8.32 4.16 -13.53
C SER A 105 7.33 3.00 -13.68
N VAL A 106 6.04 3.31 -13.65
CA VAL A 106 4.99 2.40 -14.09
C VAL A 106 5.43 1.84 -15.44
N PRO A 107 5.64 0.52 -15.59
CA PRO A 107 5.83 -0.02 -16.93
C PRO A 107 4.49 0.19 -17.64
N THR A 108 4.52 1.02 -18.68
CA THR A 108 3.46 1.22 -19.66
C THR A 108 3.24 -0.09 -20.42
N THR A 109 2.77 -1.13 -19.75
CA THR A 109 2.41 -2.41 -20.36
C THR A 109 0.91 -2.61 -20.22
N HIS A 110 0.17 -1.63 -20.71
CA HIS A 110 -0.96 -1.92 -21.56
C HIS A 110 -0.74 -1.06 -22.80
N ALA A 111 -0.27 -1.69 -23.88
CA ALA A 111 -0.33 -1.12 -25.21
C ALA A 111 -1.80 -0.98 -25.58
N VAL A 112 -2.43 0.11 -25.12
CA VAL A 112 -3.59 0.66 -25.79
C VAL A 112 -3.03 1.26 -27.07
N ALA A 113 -3.55 0.81 -28.21
CA ALA A 113 -3.05 1.15 -29.54
C ALA A 113 -3.22 2.63 -29.94
N ASP A 114 -3.62 3.51 -29.02
CA ASP A 114 -3.65 4.96 -29.21
C ASP A 114 -2.93 5.62 -28.03
N GLY A 115 -1.70 6.09 -28.29
CA GLY A 115 -0.80 6.64 -27.31
C GLY A 115 -1.41 7.86 -26.60
N PHE A 116 -1.52 7.79 -25.28
CA PHE A 116 -1.75 8.99 -24.47
C PHE A 116 -0.47 9.81 -24.44
N GLN A 117 -0.41 10.88 -25.26
CA GLN A 117 0.66 11.86 -25.22
C GLN A 117 0.31 12.95 -24.20
N ILE A 118 1.13 13.10 -23.16
CA ILE A 118 1.04 14.26 -22.27
C ILE A 118 1.45 15.49 -23.10
N ILE A 119 0.48 16.31 -23.49
CA ILE A 119 0.74 17.57 -24.19
C ILE A 119 1.23 18.58 -23.13
N PRO A 120 2.43 19.17 -23.30
CA PRO A 120 2.89 20.20 -22.37
C PRO A 120 1.92 21.39 -22.38
N PRO A 121 1.76 22.07 -21.24
CA PRO A 121 0.90 23.26 -21.18
C PRO A 121 1.38 24.28 -22.22
N PRO A 122 0.46 24.93 -22.98
CA PRO A 122 0.84 25.92 -23.97
C PRO A 122 1.58 27.07 -23.27
N THR A 123 2.83 27.31 -23.69
CA THR A 123 3.69 28.37 -23.13
C THR A 123 3.38 29.75 -23.74
N ALA A 124 2.42 29.82 -24.67
CA ALA A 124 2.06 31.06 -25.32
C ALA A 124 1.46 32.05 -24.29
N PRO A 125 1.96 33.31 -24.23
CA PRO A 125 1.37 34.31 -23.37
C PRO A 125 -0.05 34.61 -23.88
N VAL A 126 -1.06 34.10 -23.18
CA VAL A 126 -2.45 34.44 -23.46
C VAL A 126 -2.64 35.90 -23.06
N ARG A 127 -2.67 36.79 -24.06
CA ARG A 127 -3.09 38.18 -23.86
C ARG A 127 -4.56 38.16 -23.47
N ARG A 128 -4.86 38.33 -22.18
CA ARG A 128 -6.22 38.49 -21.66
C ARG A 128 -6.65 39.95 -21.89
N PRO A 129 -7.61 40.24 -22.79
CA PRO A 129 -8.10 41.60 -22.96
C PRO A 129 -8.69 42.09 -21.63
N GLY A 130 -8.18 43.21 -21.11
CA GLY A 130 -8.67 43.81 -19.85
C GLY A 130 -7.91 43.42 -18.57
N LEU A 131 -6.95 42.49 -18.60
CA LEU A 131 -6.08 42.20 -17.45
C LEU A 131 -4.71 42.86 -17.65
N ALA A 132 -4.59 44.13 -17.24
CA ALA A 132 -3.29 44.75 -17.06
C ALA A 132 -2.68 44.21 -15.75
N LEU A 133 -1.83 43.18 -15.84
CA LEU A 133 -0.85 42.98 -14.77
C LEU A 133 0.05 44.21 -14.80
N GLY A 134 -0.13 45.12 -13.84
CA GLY A 134 0.83 46.18 -13.59
C GLY A 134 2.22 45.57 -13.51
N ALA A 135 3.20 46.22 -14.14
CA ALA A 135 4.58 45.78 -14.13
C ALA A 135 4.98 45.46 -12.68
N ALA A 136 5.29 44.20 -12.40
CA ALA A 136 5.86 43.83 -11.11
C ALA A 136 7.17 44.59 -10.98
N GLN A 137 7.21 45.62 -10.13
CA GLN A 137 8.48 46.20 -9.70
C GLN A 137 9.30 45.07 -9.05
N PRO A 138 10.60 44.94 -9.35
CA PRO A 138 11.44 43.97 -8.69
C PRO A 138 11.70 44.46 -7.26
N GLY A 139 10.76 44.16 -6.36
CA GLY A 139 10.79 44.53 -4.95
C GLY A 139 11.04 43.31 -4.06
N HIS A 140 12.29 43.19 -3.60
CA HIS A 140 12.74 42.52 -2.38
C HIS A 140 12.30 41.06 -2.12
N PHE A 141 13.25 40.13 -2.32
CA PHE A 141 13.24 38.84 -1.62
C PHE A 141 13.49 39.05 -0.12
N GLY A 142 12.39 39.10 0.66
CA GLY A 142 12.41 39.21 2.12
C GLY A 142 12.04 37.89 2.79
N ARG A 143 12.99 37.34 3.56
CA ARG A 143 12.93 36.09 4.35
C ARG A 143 11.64 35.96 5.19
N SER A 144 10.99 34.80 5.17
CA SER A 144 10.02 34.40 6.20
C SER A 144 10.77 33.74 7.37
N VAL A 145 10.92 34.46 8.48
CA VAL A 145 11.33 33.88 9.78
C VAL A 145 10.09 33.26 10.43
N TRP A 146 10.15 31.95 10.71
CA TRP A 146 9.17 31.28 11.56
C TRP A 146 9.50 31.53 13.03
N MET A 147 8.60 32.17 13.78
CA MET A 147 8.64 32.19 15.24
C MET A 147 7.74 31.10 15.81
N SER A 148 8.33 30.18 16.58
CA SER A 148 7.61 29.22 17.42
C SER A 148 7.23 29.91 18.74
N LYS A 149 5.95 29.92 19.09
CA LYS A 149 5.45 30.40 20.38
C LYS A 149 5.48 29.23 21.37
N ARG A 150 6.33 29.32 22.40
CA ARG A 150 6.22 28.51 23.62
C ARG A 150 5.66 29.39 24.72
N GLU A 151 4.56 28.94 25.31
CA GLU A 151 4.21 29.15 26.72
C GLU A 151 3.77 27.80 27.28
#